data_AF-A0AAI9Y6S9-F1
#
_entry.id   AF-A0AAI9Y6S9-F1
#
_cell.length_a   1.000
_cell.length_b   1.000
_cell.length_c   1.000
_cell.angle_alpha   90.00
_cell.angle_beta   90.00
_cell.angle_gamma   90.00
#
_symmetry.space_group_name_H-M   'P 1'
#
loop_
_entity.id
_entity.type
_entity.pdbx_description
1 polymer ?
#
loop_
_entity_poly.entity_id
_entity_poly.type
_entity_poly.pdbx_seq_one_letter_code
_entity_poly.pdbx_strand_id
1 'polypeptide(L)'
;SNIIYYLLIKNKRITYNVLVLKVYNIINSINFAYVILTILKKIINRLNFFTIFIIVYTNLYLLYKYLVKLGIIKKERFIINIIALK
;
A
#
# COMPACT_ATOMS: atom_id res chain seq x y z
N SER A 1 1.54 -38.51 -7.45
CA SER A 1 0.97 -37.55 -6.48
C SER A 1 1.91 -36.43 -6.00
N ASN A 2 3.24 -36.49 -6.17
CA ASN A 2 4.15 -35.41 -5.71
C ASN A 2 4.08 -34.09 -6.50
N ILE A 3 3.78 -34.13 -7.81
CA ILE A 3 3.83 -32.94 -8.67
C ILE A 3 2.71 -31.94 -8.32
N ILE A 4 1.49 -32.43 -8.07
CA ILE A 4 0.33 -31.60 -7.70
C ILE A 4 0.57 -30.93 -6.34
N TYR A 5 1.10 -31.69 -5.37
CA TYR A 5 1.43 -31.17 -4.04
C TYR A 5 2.50 -30.07 -4.11
N TYR A 6 3.56 -30.28 -4.89
CA TYR A 6 4.60 -29.28 -5.12
C TYR A 6 4.04 -27.99 -5.77
N LEU A 7 3.17 -28.13 -6.78
CA LEU A 7 2.52 -27.00 -7.43
C LEU A 7 1.64 -26.20 -6.46
N LEU A 8 0.91 -26.87 -5.57
CA LEU A 8 0.10 -26.20 -4.54
C LEU A 8 0.94 -25.39 -3.56
N ILE A 9 2.07 -25.95 -3.09
CA ILE A 9 3.00 -25.23 -2.20
C ILE A 9 3.62 -24.02 -2.92
N LYS A 10 4.09 -24.22 -4.17
CA LYS A 10 4.68 -23.15 -4.97
C LYS A 10 3.69 -22.01 -5.18
N ASN A 11 2.44 -22.32 -5.52
CA ASN A 11 1.41 -21.32 -5.76
C ASN A 11 1.05 -20.53 -4.49
N LYS A 12 0.96 -21.20 -3.32
CA LYS A 12 0.78 -20.53 -2.02
C LYS A 12 1.93 -19.58 -1.66
N ARG A 13 3.17 -19.96 -1.94
CA ARG A 13 4.34 -19.09 -1.72
C ARG A 13 4.33 -17.86 -2.65
N ILE A 14 3.97 -18.06 -3.92
CA ILE A 14 3.85 -16.95 -4.89
C ILE A 14 2.77 -15.96 -4.43
N THR A 15 1.59 -16.44 -4.02
CA THR A 15 0.51 -15.55 -3.54
C THR A 15 0.89 -14.80 -2.27
N TYR A 16 1.58 -15.43 -1.33
CA TYR A 16 2.11 -14.76 -0.13
C TYR A 16 3.14 -13.69 -0.49
N ASN A 17 4.11 -13.99 -1.34
CA ASN A 17 5.12 -13.02 -1.77
C ASN A 17 4.49 -11.83 -2.50
N VAL A 18 3.48 -12.05 -3.34
CA VAL A 18 2.74 -10.96 -4.03
C VAL A 18 1.99 -10.08 -3.03
N LEU A 19 1.43 -10.65 -1.96
CA LEU A 19 0.81 -9.86 -0.88
C LEU A 19 1.84 -9.03 -0.12
N VAL A 20 2.95 -9.65 0.30
CA VAL A 20 4.03 -8.97 1.02
C VAL A 20 4.61 -7.81 0.21
N LEU A 21 4.88 -8.03 -1.08
CA LEU A 21 5.37 -6.98 -1.99
C LEU A 21 4.40 -5.80 -2.06
N LYS A 22 3.09 -6.05 -2.10
CA LYS A 22 2.09 -4.98 -2.15
C LYS A 22 2.05 -4.16 -0.87
N VAL A 23 2.09 -4.82 0.29
CA VAL A 23 2.14 -4.14 1.59
C VAL A 23 3.42 -3.31 1.69
N TYR A 24 4.56 -3.87 1.27
CA TYR A 24 5.84 -3.16 1.24
C TYR A 24 5.77 -1.90 0.36
N ASN A 25 5.19 -2.00 -0.83
CA ASN A 25 5.05 -0.86 -1.74
C ASN A 25 4.18 0.26 -1.14
N ILE A 26 3.12 -0.08 -0.40
CA ILE A 26 2.26 0.91 0.28
C ILE A 26 3.03 1.60 1.41
N ILE A 27 3.77 0.85 2.22
CA ILE A 27 4.59 1.42 3.30
C ILE A 27 5.65 2.34 2.72
N ASN A 28 6.30 1.90 1.63
CA ASN A 28 7.34 2.67 0.95
C ASN A 28 6.80 3.99 0.38
N SER A 29 5.62 3.98 -0.26
CA SER A 29 5.00 5.21 -0.78
C SER A 29 4.64 6.21 0.33
N ILE A 30 4.16 5.72 1.47
CA ILE A 30 3.89 6.56 2.65
C ILE A 30 5.20 7.14 3.21
N ASN A 31 6.26 6.36 3.32
CA ASN A 31 7.58 6.84 3.77
C ASN A 31 8.12 7.93 2.85
N PHE A 32 8.04 7.75 1.52
CA PHE A 32 8.44 8.78 0.57
C PHE A 32 7.63 10.06 0.75
N ALA A 33 6.30 9.96 0.88
CA ALA A 33 5.45 11.12 1.11
C ALA A 33 5.81 11.84 2.43
N TYR A 34 6.13 11.10 3.48
CA TYR A 34 6.58 11.66 4.75
C TYR A 34 7.92 12.39 4.62
N VAL A 35 8.90 11.81 3.93
CA VAL A 35 10.19 12.47 3.67
C VAL A 35 9.98 13.77 2.89
N ILE A 36 9.17 13.75 1.83
CA ILE A 36 8.81 14.95 1.06
C ILE A 36 8.16 16.01 1.95
N LEU A 37 7.22 15.61 2.83
CA LEU A 37 6.58 16.50 3.80
C LEU A 37 7.61 17.18 4.71
N THR A 38 8.56 16.43 5.26
CA THR A 38 9.58 16.99 6.15
C THR A 38 10.49 17.99 5.44
N ILE A 39 10.86 17.72 4.19
CA ILE A 39 11.66 18.62 3.37
C ILE A 39 10.87 19.90 3.07
N LEU A 40 9.62 19.76 2.63
CA LEU A 40 8.73 20.89 2.36
C LEU A 40 8.52 21.75 3.60
N LYS A 41 8.21 21.15 4.76
CA LYS A 41 8.10 21.87 6.04
C LYS A 41 9.37 22.67 6.35
N LYS A 42 10.55 22.10 6.12
CA LYS A 42 11.83 22.77 6.36
C LYS A 42 12.04 23.97 5.43
N ILE A 43 11.63 23.87 4.16
CA ILE A 43 11.69 24.97 3.19
C ILE A 43 10.67 26.06 3.55
N ILE A 44 9.42 25.68 3.83
CA ILE A 44 8.33 26.60 4.18
C ILE A 44 8.65 27.37 5.46
N ASN A 45 9.19 26.71 6.49
CA ASN A 45 9.62 27.36 7.73
C ASN A 45 10.72 28.40 7.48
N ARG A 46 11.59 28.18 6.50
CA ARG A 46 12.59 29.18 6.10
C ARG A 46 11.99 30.35 5.32
N LEU A 47 10.87 30.12 4.64
CA LEU A 47 10.16 31.11 3.82
C LEU A 47 9.02 31.82 4.58
N ASN A 48 8.81 31.51 5.87
CA ASN A 48 7.67 31.99 6.69
C ASN A 48 6.28 31.80 6.03
N PHE A 49 6.12 30.76 5.20
CA PHE A 49 4.84 30.45 4.55
C PHE A 49 3.95 29.54 5.43
N PHE A 50 2.66 29.47 5.09
CA PHE A 50 1.64 28.70 5.83
C PHE A 50 1.82 27.17 5.70
N THR A 51 1.27 26.42 6.64
CA THR A 51 1.30 24.94 6.67
C THR A 51 0.60 24.30 5.46
N ILE A 52 1.27 23.34 4.82
CA ILE A 52 0.75 22.57 3.68
C ILE A 52 0.31 21.17 4.13
N PHE A 53 -0.86 20.72 3.64
CA PHE A 53 -1.32 19.35 3.76
C PHE A 53 -0.88 18.53 2.54
N ILE A 54 -0.34 17.34 2.77
CA ILE A 54 -0.07 16.37 1.69
C ILE A 54 -1.11 15.26 1.75
N ILE A 55 -1.85 15.11 0.65
CA ILE A 55 -2.83 14.05 0.48
C ILE A 55 -2.19 12.95 -0.36
N VAL A 56 -2.04 11.76 0.22
CA VAL A 56 -1.53 10.59 -0.47
C VAL A 56 -2.69 9.73 -0.94
N TYR A 57 -2.80 9.56 -2.25
CA TYR A 57 -3.75 8.64 -2.87
C TYR A 57 -3.08 7.29 -3.14
N THR A 58 -3.54 6.24 -2.48
CA THR A 58 -3.08 4.86 -2.74
C THR A 58 -4.19 4.04 -3.36
N ASN A 59 -3.97 3.54 -4.57
CA ASN A 59 -4.92 2.63 -5.22
C ASN A 59 -4.72 1.19 -4.68
N LEU A 60 -5.60 0.78 -3.77
CA LEU A 60 -5.58 -0.55 -3.15
C LEU A 60 -6.38 -1.61 -3.93
N TYR A 61 -6.83 -1.33 -5.16
CA TYR A 61 -7.63 -2.24 -5.98
C TYR A 61 -7.02 -3.64 -6.13
N LEU A 62 -5.73 -3.70 -6.44
CA LEU A 62 -5.04 -4.97 -6.64
C LEU A 62 -4.83 -5.73 -5.33
N LEU A 63 -4.76 -5.05 -4.18
CA LEU A 63 -4.71 -5.67 -2.86
C LEU A 63 -6.08 -6.24 -2.51
N TYR A 64 -7.13 -5.42 -2.64
CA TYR A 64 -8.53 -5.82 -2.45
C TYR A 64 -8.90 -7.05 -3.28
N LYS A 65 -8.59 -7.05 -4.58
CA LYS A 65 -8.85 -8.19 -5.48
C LYS A 65 -8.18 -9.47 -5.00
N TYR A 66 -6.98 -9.37 -4.41
CA TYR A 66 -6.27 -10.51 -3.85
C TYR A 66 -6.88 -10.99 -2.53
N LEU A 67 -7.27 -10.09 -1.64
CA LEU A 67 -7.89 -10.43 -0.36
C LEU A 67 -9.27 -11.09 -0.54
N VAL A 68 -10.06 -10.62 -1.51
CA VAL A 68 -11.31 -11.27 -1.92
C VAL A 68 -11.05 -12.68 -2.48
N LYS A 69 -10.01 -12.84 -3.33
CA LYS A 69 -9.64 -14.16 -3.87
C LYS A 69 -9.20 -15.15 -2.79
N LEU A 70 -8.63 -14.66 -1.69
CA LEU A 70 -8.23 -15.47 -0.53
C LEU A 70 -9.38 -15.72 0.46
N GLY A 71 -10.57 -15.14 0.23
CA GLY A 71 -11.72 -15.30 1.13
C GLY A 71 -11.60 -14.55 2.46
N ILE A 72 -10.60 -13.67 2.60
CA ILE A 72 -10.36 -12.89 3.83
C ILE A 72 -11.44 -11.81 4.00
N ILE A 73 -11.87 -11.20 2.89
CA ILE A 73 -12.88 -10.14 2.87
C ILE A 73 -13.99 -10.56 1.91
N LYS A 74 -15.26 -10.39 2.33
CA LYS A 74 -16.40 -10.53 1.43
C LYS A 74 -16.37 -9.43 0.37
N LYS A 75 -16.84 -9.75 -0.83
CA LYS A 75 -16.82 -8.85 -1.99
C LYS A 75 -17.87 -7.75 -1.82
N GLU A 76 -17.54 -6.73 -1.01
CA GLU A 76 -18.34 -5.51 -0.84
C GLU A 76 -17.50 -4.27 -1.19
N ARG A 77 -18.19 -3.13 -1.33
CA ARG A 77 -17.81 -1.92 -2.07
C ARG A 77 -16.32 -1.54 -1.99
N PHE A 78 -15.76 -1.22 -3.16
CA PHE A 78 -14.37 -0.83 -3.37
C PHE A 78 -14.01 0.41 -2.53
N ILE A 79 -13.05 0.27 -1.60
CA ILE A 79 -12.62 1.34 -0.70
C ILE A 79 -11.40 2.04 -1.30
N ILE A 80 -11.55 3.33 -1.62
CA ILE A 80 -10.42 4.22 -1.89
C ILE A 80 -9.90 4.71 -0.53
N ASN A 81 -8.68 4.34 -0.16
CA ASN A 81 -8.05 4.85 1.07
C ASN A 81 -7.32 6.15 0.76
N ILE A 82 -7.81 7.25 1.34
CA ILE A 82 -7.16 8.56 1.32
C ILE A 82 -6.39 8.70 2.63
N ILE A 83 -5.08 8.91 2.55
CA ILE A 83 -4.25 9.17 3.73
C ILE A 83 -3.85 10.65 3.68
N ALA A 84 -4.33 11.43 4.64
CA ALA A 84 -3.91 12.82 4.82
C ALA A 84 -2.76 12.85 5.84
N LEU A 85 -1.62 13.41 5.44
CA LEU A 85 -0.47 13.64 6.30
C LEU A 85 -0.40 15.11 6.68
N LYS A 86 -0.28 15.39 7.99
CA LYS A 86 -0.23 16.74 8.57
C LYS A 86 1.18 17.12 8.99
#